data_AF-A0A0D7A2T6-F1
#
_entry.id   AF-A0A0D7A2T6-F1
#
_cell.length_a   1.000
_cell.length_b   1.000
_cell.length_c   1.000
_cell.angle_alpha   90.00
_cell.angle_beta   90.00
_cell.angle_gamma   90.00
#
_symmetry.space_group_name_H-M   'P 1'
#
loop_
_entity.id
_entity.type
_entity.pdbx_description
1 polymer ?
#
loop_
_entity_poly.entity_id
_entity_poly.type
_entity_poly.pdbx_seq_one_letter_code
_entity_poly.pdbx_strand_id
1 'polypeptide(L)'
;YILHYVDLATADLWTSLPEFTESHGYAEFKRAIASLYIEVDDKRRFSWEDLEALVARATQSDMCDLASLGEYYRSHITISNYLVAQSKLSADGQSRSFFSGFPADMRSEITARLVLMAPFHDPRDAHPMSSIVKATKFVI
;
A
#
# COMPACT_ATOMS: atom_id res chain seq x y z
N TYR A 1 -13.09 25.13 -0.29
CA TYR A 1 -12.46 24.22 -1.26
C TYR A 1 -11.35 25.02 -1.93
N ILE A 2 -10.08 24.69 -1.67
CA ILE A 2 -8.95 25.41 -2.26
C ILE A 2 -8.39 24.51 -3.37
N LEU A 3 -8.47 24.95 -4.62
CA LEU A 3 -7.82 24.26 -5.72
C LEU A 3 -6.32 24.58 -5.66
N HIS A 4 -5.51 23.55 -5.42
CA HIS A 4 -4.06 23.64 -5.55
C HIS A 4 -3.69 23.17 -6.96
N TYR A 5 -3.34 24.14 -7.81
CA TYR A 5 -2.73 23.85 -9.10
C TYR A 5 -1.23 23.60 -8.93
N VAL A 6 -0.66 22.84 -9.87
CA VAL A 6 0.80 22.76 -10.02
C VAL A 6 1.35 24.13 -10.41
N ASP A 7 2.63 24.37 -10.15
CA ASP A 7 3.28 25.59 -10.59
C ASP A 7 3.32 25.67 -12.12
N LEU A 8 3.47 26.89 -12.64
CA LEU A 8 3.44 27.16 -14.09
C LEU A 8 4.49 26.35 -14.86
N ALA A 9 5.67 26.12 -14.29
CA ALA A 9 6.73 25.37 -14.98
C ALA A 9 6.36 23.88 -15.08
N THR A 10 5.79 23.31 -14.02
CA THR A 10 5.27 21.93 -14.06
C THR A 10 4.07 21.81 -15.03
N ALA A 11 3.20 22.81 -15.07
CA ALA A 11 2.08 22.84 -16.01
C ALA A 11 2.56 22.88 -17.48
N ASP A 12 3.48 23.79 -17.80
CA ASP A 12 4.06 23.92 -19.14
C ASP A 12 4.74 22.61 -19.56
N LEU A 13 5.49 21.98 -18.65
CA LEU A 13 6.11 20.68 -18.89
C LEU A 13 5.09 19.59 -19.21
N TRP A 14 4.02 19.46 -18.43
CA TRP A 14 2.99 18.45 -18.66
C TRP A 14 2.21 18.68 -19.96
N THR A 15 1.93 19.94 -20.30
CA THR A 15 1.26 20.29 -21.56
C THR A 15 2.13 20.10 -22.80
N SER A 16 3.46 20.06 -22.63
CA SER A 16 4.40 19.79 -23.73
C SER A 16 4.40 18.32 -24.20
N LEU A 17 3.84 17.40 -23.40
CA LEU A 17 3.78 15.98 -23.73
C LEU A 17 2.78 15.74 -24.88
N PRO A 18 3.14 14.94 -25.90
CA PRO A 18 2.21 14.60 -26.99
C PRO A 18 0.96 13.83 -26.50
N GLU A 19 1.07 13.16 -25.36
CA GLU A 19 -0.02 12.46 -24.68
C GLU A 19 -0.98 13.41 -23.95
N PHE A 20 -0.68 14.71 -23.84
CA PHE A 20 -1.61 15.73 -23.35
C PHE A 20 -2.59 16.14 -24.46
N THR A 21 -3.30 15.16 -25.02
CA THR A 21 -4.26 15.34 -26.11
C THR A 21 -5.50 14.49 -25.84
N GLU A 22 -6.64 14.90 -26.39
CA GLU A 22 -7.92 14.16 -26.22
C GLU A 22 -7.90 12.77 -26.87
N SER A 23 -6.93 12.49 -27.75
CA SER A 23 -6.78 11.20 -28.42
C SER A 23 -6.08 10.13 -27.58
N HIS A 24 -5.26 10.53 -26.60
CA HIS A 24 -4.54 9.60 -25.74
C HIS A 24 -5.29 9.36 -24.43
N GLY A 25 -5.18 8.15 -23.90
CA GLY A 25 -5.79 7.80 -22.63
C GLY A 25 -5.04 8.40 -21.44
N TYR A 26 -5.74 8.64 -20.33
CA TYR A 26 -5.12 9.10 -19.08
C TYR A 26 -3.97 8.19 -18.60
N ALA A 27 -4.05 6.89 -18.86
CA ALA A 27 -2.99 5.94 -18.53
C ALA A 27 -1.69 6.19 -19.31
N GLU A 28 -1.79 6.58 -20.58
CA GLU A 28 -0.63 6.89 -21.42
C GLU A 28 0.01 8.20 -20.98
N PHE A 29 -0.81 9.22 -20.72
CA PHE A 29 -0.36 10.49 -20.16
C PHE A 29 0.37 10.31 -18.82
N LYS A 30 -0.16 9.48 -17.90
CA LYS A 30 0.51 9.17 -16.63
C LYS A 30 1.87 8.51 -16.83
N ARG A 31 1.99 7.61 -17.81
CA ARG A 31 3.27 6.95 -18.14
C ARG A 31 4.27 7.94 -18.73
N ALA A 32 3.82 8.86 -19.59
CA ALA A 32 4.63 9.91 -20.16
C ALA A 32 5.16 10.87 -19.09
N ILE A 33 4.30 11.33 -18.16
CA ILE A 33 4.73 12.11 -17.01
C ILE A 33 5.78 11.35 -16.18
N ALA A 34 5.53 10.07 -15.86
CA ALA A 34 6.49 9.28 -15.08
C ALA A 34 7.86 9.17 -15.78
N SER A 35 7.90 9.14 -17.12
CA SER A 35 9.14 9.05 -17.90
C SER A 35 9.97 10.34 -17.92
N LEU A 36 9.37 11.50 -17.63
CA LEU A 36 10.09 12.78 -17.54
C LEU A 36 11.09 12.81 -16.37
N TYR A 37 10.83 12.02 -15.33
CA TYR A 37 11.67 11.94 -14.14
C TYR A 37 12.70 10.82 -14.29
N ILE A 38 13.66 11.02 -15.20
CA ILE A 38 14.71 10.03 -15.52
C ILE A 38 15.64 9.73 -14.34
N GLU A 39 15.74 10.65 -13.39
CA GLU A 39 16.49 10.52 -12.15
C GLU A 39 15.82 9.56 -11.15
N VAL A 40 14.54 9.23 -11.35
CA VAL A 40 13.81 8.29 -10.50
C VAL A 40 14.00 6.88 -11.06
N ASP A 41 14.93 6.13 -10.47
CA ASP A 41 15.06 4.69 -10.73
C ASP A 41 13.86 3.94 -10.13
N ASP A 42 12.80 3.82 -10.93
CA ASP A 42 11.57 3.10 -10.57
C ASP A 42 11.79 1.59 -10.39
N LYS A 43 13.00 1.04 -10.61
CA LYS A 43 13.31 -0.37 -10.32
C LYS A 43 13.91 -0.57 -8.92
N ARG A 44 14.39 0.48 -8.27
CA ARG A 44 15.05 0.41 -6.94
C ARG A 44 14.39 1.27 -5.86
N ARG A 45 13.18 1.77 -6.10
CA ARG A 45 12.48 2.68 -5.17
C ARG A 45 12.21 2.08 -3.78
N PHE A 46 11.83 0.81 -3.72
CA PHE A 46 11.63 0.08 -2.47
C PHE A 46 12.22 -1.33 -2.55
N SER A 47 12.73 -1.78 -1.41
CA SER A 47 13.32 -3.10 -1.22
C SER A 47 12.48 -3.96 -0.27
N TRP A 48 12.81 -5.25 -0.19
CA TRP A 48 12.25 -6.15 0.81
C TRP A 48 12.60 -5.69 2.23
N GLU A 49 13.81 -5.17 2.43
CA GLU A 49 14.29 -4.65 3.72
C GLU A 49 13.44 -3.47 4.21
N ASP A 50 13.00 -2.60 3.30
CA ASP A 50 12.10 -1.48 3.64
C ASP A 50 10.75 -1.97 4.17
N LEU A 51 10.23 -3.05 3.58
CA LEU A 51 8.98 -3.67 4.01
C LEU A 51 9.15 -4.33 5.38
N GLU A 52 10.23 -5.10 5.58
CA GLU A 52 10.53 -5.74 6.87
C GLU A 52 10.74 -4.69 7.97
N ALA A 53 11.48 -3.63 7.69
CA ALA A 53 11.69 -2.54 8.63
C ALA A 53 10.38 -1.84 9.00
N LEU A 54 9.48 -1.62 8.03
CA LEU A 54 8.14 -1.08 8.29
C LEU A 54 7.32 -2.01 9.20
N VAL A 55 7.31 -3.31 8.90
CA VAL A 55 6.59 -4.34 9.69
C VAL A 55 7.14 -4.45 11.10
N ALA A 56 8.47 -4.42 11.26
CA ALA A 56 9.13 -4.47 12.56
C ALA A 56 8.79 -3.25 13.41
N ARG A 57 8.82 -2.04 12.83
CA ARG A 57 8.40 -0.82 13.51
C ARG A 57 6.93 -0.86 13.93
N ALA A 58 6.05 -1.33 13.04
CA ALA A 58 4.62 -1.44 13.34
C ALA A 58 4.36 -2.43 14.49
N THR A 59 5.08 -3.55 14.54
CA THR A 59 4.96 -4.54 15.62
C THR A 59 5.37 -3.98 16.99
N GLN A 60 6.31 -3.04 17.02
CA GLN A 60 6.78 -2.37 18.24
C GLN A 60 5.89 -1.19 18.64
N SER A 61 5.05 -0.70 17.72
CA SER A 61 4.13 0.39 17.99
C SER A 61 2.86 -0.17 18.62
N ASP A 62 2.40 0.45 19.70
CA ASP A 62 1.06 0.22 20.21
C ASP A 62 0.08 0.86 19.22
N MET A 63 -0.48 0.07 18.32
CA MET A 63 -1.43 0.53 17.30
C MET A 63 -2.81 0.75 17.94
N CYS A 64 -2.91 1.79 18.78
CA CYS A 64 -4.05 2.02 19.67
C CYS A 64 -5.26 2.68 19.03
N ASP A 65 -5.15 3.22 17.80
CA ASP A 65 -6.24 3.97 17.20
C ASP A 65 -6.37 3.76 15.67
N LEU A 66 -7.51 4.22 15.14
CA LEU A 66 -7.81 4.17 13.71
C LEU A 66 -6.85 5.02 12.86
N ALA A 67 -6.26 6.06 13.44
CA ALA A 67 -5.31 6.92 12.74
C ALA A 67 -3.99 6.16 12.47
N SER A 68 -3.46 5.50 13.49
CA SER A 68 -2.27 4.65 13.46
C SER A 68 -2.48 3.45 12.52
N LEU A 69 -3.64 2.81 12.57
CA LEU A 69 -4.01 1.77 11.60
C LEU A 69 -4.01 2.31 10.16
N GLY A 70 -4.60 3.49 9.96
CA GLY A 70 -4.64 4.14 8.65
C GLY A 70 -3.25 4.49 8.11
N GLU A 71 -2.36 4.97 8.98
CA GLU A 71 -0.98 5.28 8.64
C GLU A 71 -0.18 4.03 8.29
N TYR A 72 -0.29 2.98 9.11
CA TYR A 72 0.35 1.70 8.84
C TYR A 72 -0.15 1.11 7.52
N TYR A 73 -1.47 1.10 7.29
CA TYR A 73 -2.06 0.61 6.04
C TYR A 73 -1.51 1.35 4.82
N ARG A 74 -1.51 2.69 4.84
CA ARG A 74 -1.00 3.50 3.71
C ARG A 74 0.48 3.26 3.46
N SER A 75 1.29 3.19 4.51
CA SER A 75 2.73 2.92 4.40
C SER A 75 2.99 1.53 3.84
N HIS A 76 2.25 0.52 4.32
CA HIS A 76 2.41 -0.87 3.90
C HIS A 76 2.01 -1.07 2.44
N ILE A 77 0.86 -0.56 2.00
CA ILE A 77 0.43 -0.69 0.60
C ILE A 77 1.37 0.04 -0.36
N THR A 78 1.99 1.15 0.07
CA THR A 78 2.92 1.91 -0.78
C THR A 78 4.14 1.06 -1.14
N ILE A 79 4.73 0.41 -0.15
CA ILE A 79 5.91 -0.46 -0.35
C ILE A 79 5.51 -1.78 -0.99
N SER A 80 4.47 -2.44 -0.46
CA SER A 80 4.10 -3.79 -0.89
C SER A 80 3.50 -3.83 -2.30
N ASN A 81 2.69 -2.85 -2.72
CA ASN A 81 2.18 -2.81 -4.10
C ASN A 81 3.31 -2.64 -5.11
N TYR A 82 4.33 -1.85 -4.76
CA TYR A 82 5.53 -1.72 -5.59
C TYR A 82 6.25 -3.07 -5.73
N LEU A 83 6.45 -3.79 -4.62
CA LEU A 83 7.10 -5.11 -4.66
C LEU A 83 6.28 -6.16 -5.40
N VAL A 84 4.95 -6.14 -5.28
CA VAL A 84 4.04 -7.00 -6.04
C VAL A 84 4.12 -6.70 -7.53
N ALA A 85 4.11 -5.42 -7.93
CA ALA A 85 4.25 -5.01 -9.32
C ALA A 85 5.57 -5.47 -9.95
N GLN A 86 6.65 -5.51 -9.16
CA GLN A 86 7.96 -6.03 -9.56
C GLN A 86 8.07 -7.56 -9.46
N SER A 87 6.98 -8.28 -9.15
CA SER A 87 6.96 -9.73 -8.91
C SER A 87 7.93 -10.21 -7.81
N LYS A 88 8.32 -9.31 -6.89
CA LYS A 88 9.18 -9.61 -5.73
C LYS A 88 8.38 -10.08 -4.51
N LEU A 89 7.07 -9.89 -4.54
CA LEU A 89 6.14 -10.24 -3.47
C LEU A 89 4.85 -10.80 -4.06
N SER A 90 4.37 -11.93 -3.54
CA SER A 90 3.06 -12.47 -3.92
C SER A 90 1.94 -11.73 -3.19
N ALA A 91 0.70 -11.77 -3.72
CA ALA A 91 -0.47 -11.20 -3.04
C ALA A 91 -0.71 -11.83 -1.64
N ASP A 92 -0.45 -13.13 -1.51
CA ASP A 92 -0.48 -13.85 -0.24
C ASP A 92 0.61 -13.37 0.70
N GLY A 93 1.84 -13.20 0.19
CA GLY A 93 2.97 -12.68 0.97
C GLY A 93 2.73 -11.26 1.44
N GLN A 94 2.11 -10.41 0.61
CA GLN A 94 1.68 -9.07 0.99
C GLN A 94 0.70 -9.10 2.15
N SER A 95 -0.33 -9.95 2.07
CA SER A 95 -1.35 -10.05 3.12
C SER A 95 -0.78 -10.61 4.43
N ARG A 96 0.10 -11.61 4.35
CA ARG A 96 0.81 -12.18 5.51
C ARG A 96 1.74 -11.16 6.16
N SER A 97 2.50 -10.41 5.35
CA SER A 97 3.38 -9.33 5.83
C SER A 97 2.60 -8.22 6.54
N PHE A 98 1.42 -7.88 6.00
CA PHE A 98 0.54 -6.92 6.66
C PHE A 98 0.07 -7.42 8.03
N PHE A 99 -0.40 -8.67 8.09
CA PHE A 99 -0.86 -9.27 9.34
C PHE A 99 0.27 -9.42 10.37
N SER A 100 1.51 -9.66 9.95
CA SER A 100 2.63 -9.79 10.86
C SER A 100 3.04 -8.48 11.53
N GLY A 101 2.68 -7.32 10.97
CA GLY A 101 3.02 -6.01 11.55
C GLY A 101 2.15 -5.58 12.72
N PHE A 102 1.12 -6.37 13.08
CA PHE A 102 0.30 -6.12 14.26
C PHE A 102 0.98 -6.67 15.53
N PRO A 103 0.82 -6.02 16.70
CA PRO A 103 1.23 -6.56 18.00
C PRO A 103 0.65 -7.95 18.29
N ALA A 104 1.35 -8.77 19.09
CA ALA A 104 1.03 -10.20 19.26
C ALA A 104 -0.31 -10.46 19.95
N ASP A 105 -0.64 -9.64 20.94
CA ASP A 105 -1.94 -9.56 21.60
C ASP A 105 -3.04 -9.23 20.59
N MET A 106 -2.87 -8.16 19.82
CA MET A 106 -3.84 -7.71 18.82
C MET A 106 -4.04 -8.74 17.70
N ARG A 107 -2.97 -9.42 17.25
CA ARG A 107 -3.07 -10.50 16.26
C ARG A 107 -3.97 -11.64 16.73
N SER A 108 -3.95 -11.96 18.02
CA SER A 108 -4.78 -13.04 18.57
C SER A 108 -6.27 -12.67 18.49
N GLU A 109 -6.61 -11.43 18.84
CA GLU A 109 -7.98 -10.91 18.75
C GLU A 109 -8.46 -10.77 17.30
N ILE A 110 -7.60 -10.25 16.41
CA ILE A 110 -7.90 -10.17 14.98
C ILE A 110 -8.13 -11.57 14.40
N THR A 111 -7.31 -12.56 14.77
CA THR A 111 -7.48 -13.96 14.31
C THR A 111 -8.82 -14.52 14.75
N ALA A 112 -9.20 -14.34 16.03
CA ALA A 112 -10.50 -14.77 16.53
C ALA A 112 -11.64 -14.10 15.74
N ARG A 113 -11.51 -12.81 15.43
CA ARG A 113 -12.50 -12.09 14.62
C ARG A 113 -12.56 -12.59 13.17
N LEU A 114 -11.42 -12.91 12.56
CA LEU A 114 -11.34 -13.44 11.19
C LEU A 114 -12.01 -14.82 11.08
N VAL A 115 -11.80 -15.71 12.06
CA VAL A 115 -12.47 -17.03 12.11
C VAL A 115 -14.00 -16.87 12.18
N LEU A 116 -14.49 -15.91 12.95
CA LEU A 116 -15.93 -15.62 13.02
C LEU A 116 -16.47 -15.02 11.71
N MET A 117 -15.68 -14.22 11.00
CA MET A 117 -16.07 -13.61 9.73
C MET A 117 -16.08 -14.60 8.57
N ALA A 118 -15.19 -15.59 8.58
CA ALA A 118 -15.06 -16.59 7.52
C ALA A 118 -14.75 -17.98 8.10
N PRO A 119 -15.75 -18.71 8.62
CA PRO A 119 -15.55 -20.00 9.29
C PRO A 119 -14.98 -21.11 8.39
N PHE A 120 -15.15 -20.98 7.07
CA PHE A 120 -14.71 -21.96 6.08
C PHE A 120 -13.42 -21.54 5.34
N HIS A 121 -12.71 -20.52 5.83
CA HIS A 121 -11.44 -20.08 5.24
C HIS A 121 -10.33 -21.11 5.52
N ASP A 122 -9.52 -21.45 4.50
CA ASP A 122 -8.40 -22.38 4.68
C ASP A 122 -7.31 -21.71 5.55
N PRO A 123 -6.89 -22.32 6.68
CA PRO A 123 -5.81 -21.77 7.51
C PRO A 123 -4.47 -21.58 6.79
N ARG A 124 -4.26 -22.25 5.66
CA ARG A 124 -3.06 -22.13 4.82
C ARG A 124 -3.11 -20.89 3.93
N ASP A 125 -4.30 -20.37 3.64
CA ASP A 125 -4.46 -19.22 2.76
C ASP A 125 -4.39 -17.93 3.58
N ALA A 126 -3.72 -16.92 3.02
CA ALA A 126 -3.70 -15.61 3.66
C ALA A 126 -5.11 -15.01 3.66
N HIS A 127 -5.54 -14.43 4.78
CA HIS A 127 -6.75 -13.61 4.77
C HIS A 127 -6.51 -12.35 3.93
N PRO A 128 -7.47 -11.94 3.08
CA PRO A 128 -7.34 -10.69 2.33
C PRO A 128 -7.10 -9.50 3.27
N MET A 129 -6.23 -8.57 2.89
CA MET A 129 -5.96 -7.36 3.69
C MET A 129 -7.24 -6.59 4.04
N SER A 130 -8.23 -6.57 3.16
CA SER A 130 -9.53 -5.95 3.42
C SER A 130 -10.28 -6.60 4.58
N SER A 131 -10.20 -7.92 4.72
CA SER A 131 -10.75 -8.67 5.86
C SER A 131 -9.96 -8.39 7.13
N ILE A 132 -8.63 -8.35 7.05
CA ILE A 132 -7.76 -8.00 8.19
C ILE A 132 -8.12 -6.61 8.71
N VAL A 133 -8.17 -5.59 7.83
CA VAL A 133 -8.55 -4.21 8.22
C VAL A 133 -9.94 -4.16 8.84
N LYS A 134 -10.92 -4.89 8.29
CA LYS A 134 -12.26 -4.97 8.89
C LYS A 134 -12.21 -5.57 10.29
N ALA A 135 -11.48 -6.67 10.49
CA ALA A 135 -11.33 -7.31 11.78
C ALA A 135 -10.61 -6.41 12.78
N THR A 136 -9.52 -5.74 12.39
CA THR A 136 -8.80 -4.78 13.25
C THR A 136 -9.69 -3.64 13.72
N LYS A 137 -10.56 -3.09 12.85
CA LYS A 137 -11.50 -2.03 13.24
C LYS A 137 -12.51 -2.43 14.32
N PHE A 138 -12.68 -3.72 14.60
CA PHE A 138 -13.50 -4.19 15.72
C PHE A 138 -12.70 -4.36 17.02
N VAL A 139 -11.37 -4.48 16.91
CA VAL A 139 -10.45 -4.71 18.02
C VAL A 139 -9.97 -3.37 18.60
N ILE A 140 -9.74 -2.38 17.75
CA ILE A 140 -9.35 -1.00 18.10
C ILE A 140 -10.57 -0.18 18.53
#